data_AF-A0A2P7ASH5-F1
#
_entry.id   AF-A0A2P7ASH5-F1
#
_cell.length_a   1.000
_cell.length_b   1.000
_cell.length_c   1.000
_cell.angle_alpha   90.00
_cell.angle_beta   90.00
_cell.angle_gamma   90.00
#
_symmetry.space_group_name_H-M   'P 1'
#
loop_
_entity.id
_entity.type
_entity.pdbx_description
1 polymer ?
#
loop_
_entity_poly.entity_id
_entity_poly.type
_entity_poly.pdbx_seq_one_letter_code
_entity_poly.pdbx_strand_id
1 'polypeptide(L)'
;MTTEADDKLGCAQAIFEAIAGKSISFFPRADDNRAPGRLRTLTDKEAIEAISAEVKHLAPDEDTLEDALKVARESLDEVTAQTNYQDGKATRLLTILTFMSAFSGFAFNRLADGYPLSIISWVDKRSSFNSGLVVVSYLLFAAFALLATSGALVTFHAIRARFRYPRAAAKDRPPASMLFWMGISRTQPNRWAKAFIDPADPKKVAPELRIEYLRNYIVETYLVAAKVADKVRFLEPAQRIQSWAIKALFFWIIVTAFVFAFVQPVKKESNPVIRIETPISSVCITGGNNVSTAANGQPCSPSP
;
A
#
# COMPACT_ATOMS: atom_id res chain seq x y z
N MET A 1 -3.89 25.59 21.51
CA MET A 1 -2.96 24.45 21.41
C MET A 1 -3.74 23.16 21.58
N THR A 2 -4.50 22.73 20.56
CA THR A 2 -5.04 21.37 20.52
C THR A 2 -3.96 20.47 19.94
N THR A 3 -3.62 19.46 20.72
CA THR A 3 -2.41 18.64 20.67
C THR A 3 -2.20 17.90 19.35
N GLU A 4 -0.95 17.83 18.86
CA GLU A 4 -0.49 16.96 17.74
C GLU A 4 -1.04 15.51 17.79
N ALA A 5 -1.46 15.06 18.97
CA ALA A 5 -2.06 13.75 19.22
C ALA A 5 -3.35 13.48 18.39
N ASP A 6 -4.16 14.49 18.07
CA ASP A 6 -5.36 14.30 17.23
C ASP A 6 -5.02 14.17 15.74
N ASP A 7 -3.88 14.73 15.31
CA ASP A 7 -3.45 14.69 13.91
C ASP A 7 -2.81 13.34 13.54
N LYS A 8 -2.32 12.58 14.52
CA LYS A 8 -1.68 11.27 14.29
C LYS A 8 -2.70 10.14 14.38
N LEU A 9 -2.85 9.36 13.31
CA LEU A 9 -3.73 8.19 13.31
C LEU A 9 -3.02 6.98 13.96
N GLY A 10 -3.68 6.31 14.90
CA GLY A 10 -3.13 5.09 15.51
C GLY A 10 -3.07 3.92 14.52
N CYS A 11 -2.12 2.99 14.68
CA CYS A 11 -1.96 1.84 13.77
C CYS A 11 -3.23 0.96 13.68
N ALA A 12 -3.88 0.68 14.81
CA ALA A 12 -5.11 -0.13 14.84
C ALA A 12 -6.28 0.58 14.16
N GLN A 13 -6.41 1.90 14.40
CA GLN A 13 -7.43 2.72 13.74
C GLN A 13 -7.19 2.80 12.23
N ALA A 14 -5.93 2.95 11.79
CA ALA A 14 -5.57 2.95 10.37
C ALA A 14 -5.99 1.66 9.67
N ILE A 15 -5.74 0.51 10.30
CA ILE A 15 -6.14 -0.80 9.78
C ILE A 15 -7.67 -0.89 9.68
N PHE A 16 -8.38 -0.53 10.75
CA PHE A 16 -9.84 -0.60 10.77
C PHE A 16 -10.48 0.33 9.72
N GLU A 17 -10.01 1.58 9.61
CA GLU A 17 -10.52 2.52 8.61
C GLU A 17 -10.18 2.09 7.18
N ALA A 18 -9.00 1.49 6.98
CA ALA A 18 -8.62 0.93 5.68
C ALA A 18 -9.52 -0.25 5.27
N ILE A 19 -9.82 -1.16 6.20
CA ILE A 19 -10.73 -2.30 5.99
C ILE A 19 -12.16 -1.83 5.75
N ALA A 20 -12.66 -0.91 6.58
CA ALA A 20 -14.01 -0.36 6.46
C ALA A 20 -14.19 0.54 5.22
N GLY A 21 -13.09 0.87 4.52
CA GLY A 21 -13.13 1.68 3.32
C GLY A 21 -13.58 3.13 3.56
N LYS A 22 -13.48 3.61 4.81
CA LYS A 22 -13.98 4.92 5.24
C LYS A 22 -13.34 6.04 4.39
N SER A 23 -14.10 7.10 4.13
CA SER A 23 -13.56 8.26 3.41
C SER A 23 -12.60 9.03 4.31
N ILE A 24 -11.37 9.21 3.85
CA ILE A 24 -10.37 10.06 4.50
C ILE A 24 -10.79 11.51 4.26
N SER A 25 -11.35 12.16 5.27
CA SER A 25 -11.73 13.58 5.26
C SER A 25 -11.38 14.25 6.58
N PHE A 26 -10.07 14.36 6.86
CA PHE A 26 -9.58 14.98 8.09
C PHE A 26 -9.04 16.39 7.86
N PHE A 27 -8.35 16.63 6.75
CA PHE A 27 -8.06 17.98 6.29
C PHE A 27 -9.05 18.41 5.21
N PRO A 28 -9.33 19.72 5.04
CA PRO A 28 -8.77 20.87 5.77
C PRO A 28 -9.39 21.09 7.17
N ARG A 29 -8.64 21.77 8.06
CA ARG A 29 -9.12 22.20 9.39
C ARG A 29 -9.05 23.72 9.50
N ALA A 30 -10.06 24.35 10.09
CA ALA A 30 -10.03 25.77 10.47
C ALA A 30 -10.62 25.96 11.86
N ASP A 31 -10.38 27.13 12.43
CA ASP A 31 -10.91 27.47 13.76
C ASP A 31 -12.44 27.50 13.71
N ASP A 32 -13.07 26.89 14.72
CA ASP A 32 -14.52 26.89 14.81
C ASP A 32 -14.98 28.26 15.32
N ASN A 33 -15.65 29.02 14.45
CA ASN A 33 -16.24 30.31 14.82
C ASN A 33 -17.21 30.21 16.02
N ARG A 34 -17.69 29.00 16.37
CA ARG A 34 -18.57 28.75 17.52
C ARG A 34 -17.82 28.37 18.80
N ALA A 35 -16.55 28.01 18.72
CA ALA A 35 -15.71 27.61 19.85
C ALA A 35 -14.23 27.95 19.56
N PRO A 36 -13.79 29.19 19.84
CA PRO A 36 -12.44 29.65 19.49
C PRO A 36 -11.38 28.75 20.15
N GLY A 37 -10.46 28.23 19.34
CA GLY A 37 -9.40 27.32 19.76
C GLY A 37 -9.68 25.84 19.52
N ARG A 38 -10.83 25.46 18.94
CA ARG A 38 -11.15 24.08 18.54
C ARG A 38 -11.19 23.97 17.01
N LEU A 39 -10.22 23.25 16.45
CA LEU A 39 -10.12 23.04 15.00
C LEU A 39 -11.19 22.05 14.49
N ARG A 40 -12.13 22.55 13.68
CA ARG A 40 -13.16 21.75 12.99
C ARG A 40 -12.65 21.29 11.62
N THR A 41 -12.95 20.06 11.24
CA THR A 41 -12.75 19.58 9.86
C THR A 41 -13.74 20.27 8.93
N LEU A 42 -13.25 21.01 7.93
CA LEU A 42 -14.07 21.62 6.91
C LEU A 42 -14.40 20.59 5.83
N THR A 43 -15.62 20.65 5.34
CA THR A 43 -15.96 19.94 4.11
C THR A 43 -15.27 20.60 2.93
N ASP A 44 -14.98 19.81 1.88
CA ASP A 44 -14.34 20.33 0.66
C ASP A 44 -15.15 21.50 0.06
N LYS A 45 -16.48 21.46 0.18
CA LYS A 45 -17.37 22.53 -0.28
C LYS A 45 -17.17 23.82 0.52
N GLU A 46 -17.12 23.74 1.84
CA GLU A 46 -16.89 24.91 2.70
C GLU A 46 -15.51 25.52 2.45
N ALA A 47 -14.48 24.69 2.24
CA ALA A 47 -13.13 25.17 1.91
C ALA A 47 -13.08 25.85 0.53
N ILE A 48 -13.69 25.24 -0.49
CA ILE A 48 -13.80 25.82 -1.83
C ILE A 48 -14.56 27.14 -1.77
N GLU A 49 -15.69 27.19 -1.05
CA GLU A 49 -16.52 28.40 -0.92
C GLU A 49 -15.79 29.52 -0.19
N ALA A 50 -15.06 29.21 0.88
CA ALA A 50 -14.26 30.20 1.62
C ALA A 50 -13.15 30.79 0.74
N ILE A 51 -12.36 29.94 0.05
CA ILE A 51 -11.28 30.41 -0.83
C ILE A 51 -11.88 31.18 -2.01
N SER A 52 -12.96 30.67 -2.61
CA SER A 52 -13.61 31.34 -3.75
C SER A 52 -14.21 32.69 -3.35
N ALA A 53 -14.67 32.86 -2.11
CA ALA A 53 -15.17 34.14 -1.61
C ALA A 53 -14.06 35.19 -1.56
N GLU A 54 -12.89 34.84 -1.01
CA GLU A 54 -11.74 35.74 -0.93
C GLU A 54 -11.16 36.04 -2.33
N VAL A 55 -11.01 35.01 -3.17
CA VAL A 55 -10.40 35.12 -4.51
C VAL A 55 -11.33 35.82 -5.52
N LYS A 56 -12.63 35.95 -5.24
CA LYS A 56 -13.55 36.76 -6.06
C LYS A 56 -13.19 38.24 -6.09
N HIS A 57 -12.56 38.74 -5.03
CA HIS A 57 -12.12 40.14 -4.93
C HIS A 57 -10.81 40.40 -5.68
N LEU A 58 -10.16 39.35 -6.20
CA LEU A 58 -8.92 39.49 -6.96
C LEU A 58 -9.22 40.11 -8.34
N ALA A 59 -8.73 41.34 -8.55
CA ALA A 59 -8.75 42.05 -9.83
C ALA A 59 -7.33 42.55 -10.17
N PRO A 60 -6.41 41.63 -10.54
CA PRO A 60 -5.04 41.99 -10.87
C PRO A 60 -4.94 42.71 -12.22
N ASP A 61 -4.02 43.68 -12.32
CA ASP A 61 -3.64 44.32 -13.58
C ASP A 61 -2.93 43.32 -14.51
N GLU A 62 -2.91 43.54 -15.83
CA GLU A 62 -2.38 42.58 -16.82
C GLU A 62 -0.94 42.11 -16.52
N ASP A 63 -0.04 43.03 -16.15
CA ASP A 63 1.35 42.70 -15.82
C ASP A 63 1.44 41.83 -14.56
N THR A 64 0.63 42.14 -13.53
CA THR A 64 0.60 41.36 -12.27
C THR A 64 -0.09 40.00 -12.42
N LEU A 65 -0.99 39.87 -13.40
CA LEU A 65 -1.74 38.65 -13.66
C LEU A 65 -0.84 37.55 -14.22
N GLU A 66 0.11 37.88 -15.09
CA GLU A 66 1.04 36.89 -15.66
C GLU A 66 1.98 36.35 -14.59
N ASP A 67 2.54 37.22 -13.74
CA ASP A 67 3.37 36.82 -12.61
C ASP A 67 2.58 35.97 -11.59
N ALA A 68 1.37 36.39 -11.24
CA ALA A 68 0.50 35.64 -10.33
C ALA A 68 0.15 34.25 -10.89
N LEU A 69 -0.14 34.15 -12.19
CA LEU A 69 -0.39 32.87 -12.87
C LEU A 69 0.82 31.94 -12.80
N LYS A 70 2.02 32.49 -13.01
CA LYS A 70 3.26 31.73 -12.93
C LYS A 70 3.46 31.16 -11.53
N VAL A 71 3.35 31.99 -10.49
CA VAL A 71 3.50 31.56 -9.08
C VAL A 71 2.43 30.55 -8.68
N ALA A 72 1.18 30.76 -9.10
CA ALA A 72 0.10 29.83 -8.80
C ALA A 72 0.29 28.46 -9.47
N ARG A 73 0.81 28.45 -10.71
CA ARG A 73 1.18 27.22 -11.41
C ARG A 73 2.35 26.52 -10.74
N GLU A 74 3.41 27.24 -10.39
CA GLU A 74 4.57 26.69 -9.66
C GLU A 74 4.13 26.07 -8.32
N SER A 75 3.19 26.70 -7.62
CA SER A 75 2.62 26.16 -6.38
C SER A 75 1.86 24.85 -6.62
N LEU A 76 1.06 24.77 -7.69
CA LEU A 76 0.36 23.54 -8.06
C LEU A 76 1.34 22.41 -8.44
N ASP A 77 2.40 22.76 -9.18
CA ASP A 77 3.44 21.83 -9.59
C ASP A 77 4.20 21.29 -8.37
N GLU A 78 4.51 22.14 -7.38
CA GLU A 78 5.18 21.74 -6.13
C GLU A 78 4.34 20.76 -5.30
N VAL A 79 3.05 21.05 -5.07
CA VAL A 79 2.18 20.12 -4.31
C VAL A 79 1.93 18.80 -5.06
N THR A 80 1.95 18.85 -6.40
CA THR A 80 1.87 17.65 -7.24
C THR A 80 3.17 16.84 -7.15
N ALA A 81 4.32 17.50 -7.19
CA ALA A 81 5.63 16.86 -7.00
C ALA A 81 5.75 16.22 -5.61
N GLN A 82 5.27 16.90 -4.56
CA GLN A 82 5.22 16.36 -3.21
C GLN A 82 4.32 15.11 -3.13
N THR A 83 3.17 15.11 -3.80
CA THR A 83 2.30 13.94 -3.90
C THR A 83 3.03 12.76 -4.55
N ASN A 84 3.65 13.00 -5.71
CA ASN A 84 4.39 11.99 -6.46
C ASN A 84 5.58 11.43 -5.67
N TYR A 85 6.26 12.29 -4.91
CA TYR A 85 7.35 11.90 -4.02
C TYR A 85 6.87 10.92 -2.93
N GLN A 86 5.75 11.23 -2.25
CA GLN A 86 5.20 10.36 -1.20
C GLN A 86 4.70 9.03 -1.76
N ASP A 87 3.98 9.05 -2.89
CA ASP A 87 3.50 7.84 -3.54
C ASP A 87 4.67 6.97 -4.05
N GLY A 88 5.73 7.60 -4.57
CA GLY A 88 6.97 6.93 -4.98
C GLY A 88 7.71 6.28 -3.81
N LYS A 89 7.83 6.97 -2.67
CA LYS A 89 8.42 6.42 -1.44
C LYS A 89 7.64 5.20 -0.94
N ALA A 90 6.32 5.30 -0.90
CA ALA A 90 5.45 4.20 -0.46
C ALA A 90 5.51 2.99 -1.39
N THR A 91 5.56 3.22 -2.71
CA THR A 91 5.72 2.16 -3.72
C THR A 91 7.04 1.42 -3.54
N ARG A 92 8.16 2.13 -3.35
CA ARG A 92 9.47 1.50 -3.09
C ARG A 92 9.44 0.60 -1.85
N LEU A 93 8.80 1.05 -0.77
CA LEU A 93 8.65 0.25 0.45
C LEU A 93 7.82 -1.03 0.21
N LEU A 94 6.71 -0.94 -0.54
CA LEU A 94 5.91 -2.10 -0.90
C LEU A 94 6.68 -3.12 -1.74
N THR A 95 7.50 -2.65 -2.69
CA THR A 95 8.34 -3.51 -3.52
C THR A 95 9.34 -4.30 -2.68
N ILE A 96 10.05 -3.63 -1.75
CA ILE A 96 10.98 -4.30 -0.83
C ILE A 96 10.25 -5.36 0.00
N LEU A 97 9.09 -5.00 0.58
CA LEU A 97 8.30 -5.93 1.38
C LEU A 97 7.82 -7.13 0.56
N THR A 98 7.49 -6.93 -0.71
CA THR A 98 7.08 -8.01 -1.63
C THR A 98 8.20 -9.01 -1.85
N PHE A 99 9.42 -8.54 -2.13
CA PHE A 99 10.58 -9.42 -2.29
C PHE A 99 10.93 -10.16 -0.98
N MET A 100 10.89 -9.45 0.15
CA MET A 100 11.11 -10.08 1.46
C MET A 100 10.03 -11.13 1.79
N SER A 101 8.78 -10.88 1.42
CA SER A 101 7.67 -11.83 1.60
C SER A 101 7.82 -13.07 0.72
N ALA A 102 8.25 -12.89 -0.54
CA ALA A 102 8.51 -14.01 -1.44
C ALA A 102 9.66 -14.89 -0.93
N PHE A 103 10.78 -14.28 -0.53
CA PHE A 103 11.92 -15.00 0.03
C PHE A 103 11.57 -15.73 1.33
N SER A 104 10.90 -15.03 2.25
CA SER A 104 10.49 -15.61 3.53
C SER A 104 9.46 -16.72 3.35
N GLY A 105 8.53 -16.60 2.41
CA GLY A 105 7.59 -17.67 2.06
C GLY A 105 8.30 -18.93 1.55
N PHE A 106 9.31 -18.79 0.69
CA PHE A 106 10.13 -19.91 0.25
C PHE A 106 10.89 -20.58 1.42
N ALA A 107 11.52 -19.78 2.27
CA ALA A 107 12.26 -20.29 3.43
C ALA A 107 11.32 -20.95 4.46
N PHE A 108 10.13 -20.40 4.66
CA PHE A 108 9.10 -20.97 5.53
C PHE A 108 8.60 -22.31 5.00
N ASN A 109 8.42 -22.48 3.69
CA ASN A 109 8.07 -23.78 3.12
C ASN A 109 9.12 -24.86 3.46
N ARG A 110 10.42 -24.51 3.43
CA ARG A 110 11.48 -25.43 3.84
C ARG A 110 11.46 -25.75 5.33
N LEU A 111 11.17 -24.75 6.17
CA LEU A 111 10.95 -24.96 7.60
C LEU A 111 9.76 -25.90 7.84
N ALA A 112 8.63 -25.67 7.16
CA ALA A 112 7.42 -26.46 7.32
C ALA A 112 7.61 -27.92 6.87
N ASP A 113 8.35 -28.12 5.79
CA ASP A 113 8.69 -29.45 5.28
C ASP A 113 9.62 -30.24 6.21
N GLY A 114 10.61 -29.58 6.82
CA GLY A 114 11.59 -30.22 7.71
C GLY A 114 11.10 -30.39 9.14
N TYR A 115 10.18 -29.53 9.58
CA TYR A 115 9.70 -29.42 10.95
C TYR A 115 8.17 -29.29 10.99
N PRO A 116 7.44 -30.37 10.62
CA PRO A 116 5.98 -30.36 10.69
C PRO A 116 5.51 -30.31 12.15
N LEU A 117 4.38 -29.65 12.42
CA LEU A 117 3.83 -29.50 13.78
C LEU A 117 3.49 -30.84 14.47
N SER A 118 3.41 -31.94 13.71
CA SER A 118 3.17 -33.29 14.24
C SER A 118 4.31 -33.84 15.10
N ILE A 119 5.53 -33.27 15.01
CA ILE A 119 6.68 -33.72 15.83
C ILE A 119 6.74 -33.06 17.21
N ILE A 120 5.78 -32.18 17.52
CA ILE A 120 5.73 -31.50 18.80
C ILE A 120 5.52 -32.54 19.90
N SER A 121 6.53 -32.70 20.74
CA SER A 121 6.48 -33.51 21.96
C SER A 121 6.87 -32.66 23.16
N TRP A 122 6.14 -32.85 24.26
CA TRP A 122 6.30 -32.11 25.52
C TRP A 122 6.81 -32.99 26.66
N VAL A 123 7.23 -34.22 26.35
CA VAL A 123 7.54 -35.24 27.36
C VAL A 123 8.86 -34.97 28.08
N ASP A 124 9.89 -34.53 27.34
CA ASP A 124 11.22 -34.25 27.90
C ASP A 124 11.58 -32.76 27.85
N LYS A 125 12.33 -32.24 28.83
CA LYS A 125 12.76 -30.82 28.87
C LYS A 125 13.44 -30.36 27.57
N ARG A 126 14.29 -31.20 26.98
CA ARG A 126 14.97 -30.90 25.70
C ARG A 126 14.02 -30.93 24.51
N SER A 127 13.06 -31.87 24.53
CA SER A 127 12.01 -31.96 23.51
C SER A 127 11.06 -30.78 23.58
N SER A 128 10.65 -30.35 24.79
CA SER A 128 9.82 -29.17 25.03
C SER A 128 10.48 -27.87 24.59
N PHE A 129 11.80 -27.71 24.81
CA PHE A 129 12.53 -26.54 24.30
C PHE A 129 12.52 -26.50 22.76
N ASN A 130 12.83 -27.62 22.11
CA ASN A 130 12.85 -27.72 20.65
C ASN A 130 11.44 -27.51 20.04
N SER A 131 10.42 -28.14 20.62
CA SER A 131 9.01 -27.97 20.24
C SER A 131 8.57 -26.51 20.39
N GLY A 132 8.94 -25.85 21.51
CA GLY A 132 8.67 -24.44 21.73
C GLY A 132 9.31 -23.55 20.65
N LEU A 133 10.54 -23.86 20.25
CA LEU A 133 11.28 -23.11 19.23
C LEU A 133 10.61 -23.20 17.85
N VAL A 134 10.11 -24.38 17.48
CA VAL A 134 9.32 -24.59 16.25
C VAL A 134 8.02 -23.78 16.33
N VAL A 135 7.25 -23.90 17.42
CA VAL A 135 5.99 -23.16 17.59
C VAL A 135 6.20 -21.64 17.51
N VAL A 136 7.22 -21.12 18.20
CA VAL A 136 7.57 -19.69 18.17
C VAL A 136 7.93 -19.26 16.75
N SER A 137 8.65 -20.07 15.99
CA SER A 137 8.96 -19.76 14.58
C SER A 137 7.70 -19.64 13.73
N TYR A 138 6.74 -20.56 13.87
CA TYR A 138 5.46 -20.47 13.14
C TYR A 138 4.64 -19.24 13.54
N LEU A 139 4.57 -18.93 14.84
CA LEU A 139 3.86 -17.76 15.34
C LEU A 139 4.48 -16.45 14.85
N LEU A 140 5.81 -16.36 14.81
CA LEU A 140 6.52 -15.19 14.29
C LEU A 140 6.31 -15.01 12.79
N PHE A 141 6.31 -16.10 12.02
CA PHE A 141 6.01 -16.03 10.59
C PHE A 141 4.56 -15.57 10.35
N ALA A 142 3.61 -16.12 11.11
CA ALA A 142 2.22 -15.70 11.05
C ALA A 142 2.05 -14.21 11.43
N ALA A 143 2.72 -13.76 12.50
CA ALA A 143 2.71 -12.36 12.90
C ALA A 143 3.31 -11.45 11.82
N PHE A 144 4.43 -11.84 11.20
CA PHE A 144 5.01 -11.15 10.05
C PHE A 144 4.00 -11.05 8.91
N ALA A 145 3.37 -12.15 8.51
CA ALA A 145 2.42 -12.17 7.40
C ALA A 145 1.23 -11.24 7.68
N LEU A 146 0.63 -11.31 8.87
CA LEU A 146 -0.49 -10.44 9.26
C LEU A 146 -0.11 -8.96 9.26
N LEU A 147 1.05 -8.61 9.82
CA LEU A 147 1.54 -7.23 9.84
C LEU A 147 1.87 -6.73 8.43
N ALA A 148 2.52 -7.56 7.61
CA ALA A 148 2.88 -7.21 6.23
C ALA A 148 1.63 -6.95 5.39
N THR A 149 0.63 -7.84 5.45
CA THR A 149 -0.65 -7.65 4.74
C THR A 149 -1.41 -6.44 5.26
N SER A 150 -1.46 -6.23 6.58
CA SER A 150 -2.12 -5.07 7.18
C SER A 150 -1.45 -3.75 6.76
N GLY A 151 -0.12 -3.68 6.79
CA GLY A 151 0.64 -2.52 6.36
C GLY A 151 0.46 -2.23 4.87
N ALA A 152 0.42 -3.28 4.03
CA ALA A 152 0.15 -3.14 2.61
C ALA A 152 -1.27 -2.60 2.34
N LEU A 153 -2.27 -3.10 3.08
CA LEU A 153 -3.66 -2.64 2.97
C LEU A 153 -3.80 -1.14 3.29
N VAL A 154 -3.22 -0.69 4.41
CA VAL A 154 -3.23 0.73 4.79
C VAL A 154 -2.51 1.58 3.76
N THR A 155 -1.35 1.12 3.26
CA THR A 155 -0.60 1.81 2.20
C THR A 155 -1.43 1.95 0.92
N PHE A 156 -2.09 0.87 0.49
CA PHE A 156 -2.96 0.89 -0.69
C PHE A 156 -4.15 1.83 -0.50
N HIS A 157 -4.76 1.82 0.69
CA HIS A 157 -5.85 2.73 1.03
C HIS A 157 -5.41 4.20 0.93
N ALA A 158 -4.20 4.52 1.39
CA ALA A 158 -3.63 5.88 1.33
C ALA A 158 -3.29 6.32 -0.10
N ILE A 159 -2.72 5.44 -0.93
CA ILE A 159 -2.29 5.78 -2.30
C ILE A 159 -3.48 5.87 -3.26
N ARG A 160 -4.61 5.22 -2.95
CA ARG A 160 -5.77 5.15 -3.85
C ARG A 160 -6.18 6.53 -4.36
N ALA A 161 -6.16 6.70 -5.68
CA ALA A 161 -6.54 7.94 -6.34
C ALA A 161 -8.03 8.26 -6.06
N ARG A 162 -8.30 9.23 -5.18
CA ARG A 162 -9.63 9.78 -4.94
C ARG A 162 -9.59 11.28 -5.19
N PHE A 163 -10.43 11.78 -6.10
CA PHE A 163 -10.58 13.22 -6.32
C PHE A 163 -11.77 13.74 -5.52
N ARG A 164 -11.55 14.83 -4.79
CA ARG A 164 -12.51 15.48 -3.91
C ARG A 164 -13.29 16.53 -4.69
N TYR A 165 -14.30 16.07 -5.41
CA TYR A 165 -15.23 16.94 -6.14
C TYR A 165 -16.67 16.50 -5.90
N PRO A 166 -17.61 17.46 -5.69
CA PRO A 166 -19.04 17.17 -5.57
C PRO A 166 -19.54 16.33 -6.75
N ARG A 167 -20.15 15.18 -6.49
CA ARG A 167 -20.55 14.18 -7.51
C ARG A 167 -21.68 14.59 -8.45
N ALA A 168 -22.30 15.75 -8.23
CA ALA A 168 -23.40 16.22 -9.07
C ALA A 168 -22.87 16.72 -10.42
N ALA A 169 -23.49 16.26 -11.51
CA ALA A 169 -23.29 16.86 -12.81
C ALA A 169 -23.88 18.27 -12.81
N ALA A 170 -23.09 19.26 -13.21
CA ALA A 170 -23.56 20.62 -13.40
C ALA A 170 -24.38 20.67 -14.70
N LYS A 171 -25.71 20.51 -14.61
CA LYS A 171 -26.58 20.62 -15.81
C LYS A 171 -26.55 22.03 -16.42
N ASP A 172 -26.42 23.07 -15.58
CA ASP A 172 -26.59 24.47 -16.02
C ASP A 172 -25.49 25.43 -15.55
N ARG A 173 -24.31 24.93 -15.13
CA ARG A 173 -23.22 25.78 -14.63
C ARG A 173 -21.96 25.70 -15.52
N PRO A 174 -21.13 26.76 -15.58
CA PRO A 174 -19.80 26.69 -16.17
C PRO A 174 -18.94 25.59 -15.49
N PRO A 175 -17.84 25.16 -16.13
CA PRO A 175 -16.97 24.14 -15.55
C PRO A 175 -16.51 24.54 -14.15
N ALA A 176 -16.65 23.62 -13.19
CA ALA A 176 -16.26 23.87 -11.80
C ALA A 176 -14.73 23.94 -11.60
N SER A 177 -13.96 23.50 -12.60
CA SER A 177 -12.50 23.56 -12.65
C SER A 177 -12.06 23.39 -14.10
N MET A 178 -11.04 24.17 -14.50
CA MET A 178 -10.43 24.11 -15.82
C MET A 178 -9.19 23.20 -15.91
N LEU A 179 -8.76 22.64 -14.79
CA LEU A 179 -7.45 21.97 -14.67
C LEU A 179 -7.60 20.49 -14.31
N PHE A 180 -8.51 20.14 -13.39
CA PHE A 180 -8.71 18.75 -12.99
C PHE A 180 -9.80 18.03 -13.77
N TRP A 181 -9.50 16.79 -14.16
CA TRP A 181 -10.38 15.93 -14.97
C TRP A 181 -11.80 15.81 -14.42
N MET A 182 -11.98 15.82 -13.10
CA MET A 182 -13.30 15.63 -12.49
C MET A 182 -14.20 16.86 -12.66
N GLY A 183 -13.62 18.07 -12.72
CA GLY A 183 -14.35 19.30 -13.09
C GLY A 183 -14.64 19.35 -14.58
N ILE A 184 -13.66 18.98 -15.40
CA ILE A 184 -13.76 18.97 -16.87
C ILE A 184 -14.79 17.93 -17.35
N SER A 185 -14.64 16.67 -16.94
CA SER A 185 -15.49 15.54 -17.39
C SER A 185 -16.94 15.62 -16.93
N ARG A 186 -17.22 16.38 -15.86
CA ARG A 186 -18.59 16.60 -15.35
C ARG A 186 -19.30 17.78 -16.02
N THR A 187 -18.60 18.49 -16.89
CA THR A 187 -19.13 19.60 -17.68
C THR A 187 -19.52 19.08 -19.06
N GLN A 188 -20.64 19.55 -19.62
CA GLN A 188 -21.01 19.18 -20.98
C GLN A 188 -19.95 19.67 -21.99
N PRO A 189 -19.59 18.90 -23.03
CA PRO A 189 -18.54 19.29 -23.99
C PRO A 189 -18.76 20.67 -24.62
N ASN A 190 -20.01 20.99 -24.96
CA ASN A 190 -20.38 22.29 -25.53
C ASN A 190 -20.14 23.46 -24.56
N ARG A 191 -20.30 23.22 -23.26
CA ARG A 191 -20.09 24.24 -22.21
C ARG A 191 -18.63 24.40 -21.87
N TRP A 192 -17.87 23.29 -21.89
CA TRP A 192 -16.43 23.33 -21.79
C TRP A 192 -15.82 24.20 -22.90
N ALA A 193 -16.18 23.93 -24.16
CA ALA A 193 -15.69 24.72 -25.30
C ALA A 193 -16.10 26.21 -25.19
N LYS A 194 -17.35 26.49 -24.81
CA LYS A 194 -17.85 27.86 -24.63
C LYS A 194 -17.10 28.64 -23.54
N ALA A 195 -16.46 27.99 -22.59
CA ALA A 195 -15.74 28.68 -21.53
C ALA A 195 -14.43 29.34 -22.02
N PHE A 196 -13.95 28.98 -23.22
CA PHE A 196 -12.77 29.57 -23.85
C PHE A 196 -13.12 30.68 -24.86
N ILE A 197 -14.39 30.82 -25.21
CA ILE A 197 -14.86 31.70 -26.27
C ILE A 197 -15.48 32.94 -25.63
N ASP A 198 -15.11 34.13 -26.10
CA ASP A 198 -15.72 35.37 -25.65
C ASP A 198 -17.23 35.39 -26.01
N PRO A 199 -18.14 35.59 -25.05
CA PRO A 199 -19.57 35.68 -25.33
C PRO A 199 -19.95 36.84 -26.25
N ALA A 200 -19.13 37.89 -26.36
CA ALA A 200 -19.35 39.03 -27.24
C ALA A 200 -18.77 38.82 -28.65
N ASP A 201 -17.66 38.07 -28.79
CA ASP A 201 -17.02 37.79 -30.07
C ASP A 201 -16.52 36.34 -30.15
N PRO A 202 -17.20 35.45 -30.92
CA PRO A 202 -16.82 34.05 -30.99
C PRO A 202 -15.44 33.78 -31.62
N LYS A 203 -14.77 34.80 -32.18
CA LYS A 203 -13.41 34.70 -32.72
C LYS A 203 -12.33 35.03 -31.68
N LYS A 204 -12.71 35.54 -30.51
CA LYS A 204 -11.78 35.94 -29.45
C LYS A 204 -11.84 34.98 -28.27
N VAL A 205 -10.72 34.90 -27.56
CA VAL A 205 -10.62 34.15 -26.29
C VAL A 205 -11.33 34.95 -25.20
N ALA A 206 -12.03 34.25 -24.31
CA ALA A 206 -12.71 34.89 -23.19
C ALA A 206 -11.71 35.74 -22.36
N PRO A 207 -11.97 37.04 -22.15
CA PRO A 207 -11.01 37.95 -21.50
C PRO A 207 -10.74 37.57 -20.04
N GLU A 208 -11.74 37.02 -19.34
CA GLU A 208 -11.61 36.56 -17.96
C GLU A 208 -10.97 35.18 -17.82
N LEU A 209 -10.62 34.51 -18.92
CA LEU A 209 -10.10 33.14 -18.88
C LEU A 209 -8.85 33.02 -18.01
N ARG A 210 -7.92 33.96 -18.15
CA ARG A 210 -6.67 34.00 -17.37
C ARG A 210 -6.94 34.16 -15.87
N ILE A 211 -7.90 35.02 -15.51
CA ILE A 211 -8.31 35.22 -14.13
C ILE A 211 -8.94 33.93 -13.59
N GLU A 212 -9.82 33.29 -14.35
CA GLU A 212 -10.46 32.03 -13.95
C GLU A 212 -9.45 30.88 -13.79
N TYR A 213 -8.42 30.82 -14.63
CA TYR A 213 -7.30 29.89 -14.45
C TYR A 213 -6.55 30.17 -13.16
N LEU A 214 -6.24 31.44 -12.85
CA LEU A 214 -5.59 31.83 -11.60
C LEU A 214 -6.42 31.39 -10.38
N ARG A 215 -7.74 31.62 -10.41
CA ARG A 215 -8.64 31.18 -9.34
C ARG A 215 -8.61 29.67 -9.17
N ASN A 216 -8.68 28.93 -10.28
CA ASN A 216 -8.61 27.47 -10.27
C ASN A 216 -7.27 27.00 -9.70
N TYR A 217 -6.12 27.55 -10.13
CA TYR A 217 -4.82 27.18 -9.58
C TYR A 217 -4.74 27.37 -8.06
N ILE A 218 -5.26 28.49 -7.53
CA ILE A 218 -5.23 28.77 -6.08
C ILE A 218 -6.08 27.75 -5.30
N VAL A 219 -7.34 27.56 -5.70
CA VAL A 219 -8.26 26.62 -5.03
C VAL A 219 -7.72 25.19 -5.11
N GLU A 220 -7.22 24.81 -6.27
CA GLU A 220 -6.75 23.46 -6.54
C GLU A 220 -5.47 23.10 -5.81
N THR A 221 -4.51 24.02 -5.77
CA THR A 221 -3.28 23.84 -4.99
C THR A 221 -3.62 23.54 -3.53
N TYR A 222 -4.56 24.28 -2.95
CA TYR A 222 -5.02 24.05 -1.59
C TYR A 222 -5.67 22.68 -1.40
N LEU A 223 -6.56 22.27 -2.31
CA LEU A 223 -7.23 20.96 -2.24
C LEU A 223 -6.25 19.80 -2.40
N VAL A 224 -5.24 19.95 -3.27
CA VAL A 224 -4.16 18.96 -3.42
C VAL A 224 -3.33 18.90 -2.14
N ALA A 225 -2.93 20.04 -1.58
CA ALA A 225 -2.16 20.08 -0.34
C ALA A 225 -2.91 19.42 0.83
N ALA A 226 -4.20 19.73 1.03
CA ALA A 226 -5.03 19.10 2.05
C ALA A 226 -5.10 17.57 1.87
N LYS A 227 -5.22 17.11 0.61
CA LYS A 227 -5.21 15.69 0.29
C LYS A 227 -3.85 15.04 0.54
N VAL A 228 -2.74 15.72 0.26
CA VAL A 228 -1.38 15.22 0.59
C VAL A 228 -1.24 15.03 2.09
N ALA A 229 -1.70 16.00 2.90
CA ALA A 229 -1.69 15.90 4.35
C ALA A 229 -2.47 14.67 4.84
N ASP A 230 -3.67 14.45 4.28
CA ASP A 230 -4.47 13.26 4.57
C ASP A 230 -3.78 11.95 4.17
N LYS A 231 -3.08 11.91 3.04
CA LYS A 231 -2.28 10.75 2.64
C LYS A 231 -1.16 10.47 3.64
N VAL A 232 -0.38 11.50 3.99
CA VAL A 232 0.75 11.37 4.93
C VAL A 232 0.29 10.84 6.28
N ARG A 233 -0.89 11.27 6.75
CA ARG A 233 -1.50 10.79 7.99
C ARG A 233 -1.75 9.27 8.01
N PHE A 234 -2.07 8.66 6.87
CA PHE A 234 -2.22 7.20 6.75
C PHE A 234 -0.89 6.49 6.43
N LEU A 235 0.03 7.16 5.74
CA LEU A 235 1.35 6.59 5.43
C LEU A 235 2.22 6.41 6.67
N GLU A 236 2.13 7.29 7.66
CA GLU A 236 2.89 7.17 8.90
C GLU A 236 2.56 5.87 9.69
N PRO A 237 1.29 5.56 10.03
CA PRO A 237 0.98 4.28 10.68
C PRO A 237 1.27 3.08 9.78
N ALA A 238 1.10 3.20 8.46
CA ALA A 238 1.47 2.14 7.52
C ALA A 238 2.97 1.79 7.61
N GLN A 239 3.83 2.81 7.63
CA GLN A 239 5.29 2.63 7.78
C GLN A 239 5.64 2.01 9.14
N ARG A 240 4.95 2.38 10.22
CA ARG A 240 5.15 1.77 11.54
C ARG A 240 4.76 0.29 11.56
N ILE A 241 3.61 -0.07 10.97
CA ILE A 241 3.17 -1.47 10.85
C ILE A 241 4.17 -2.26 10.00
N GLN A 242 4.64 -1.70 8.89
CA GLN A 242 5.67 -2.33 8.04
C GLN A 242 7.01 -2.47 8.79
N SER A 243 7.40 -1.51 9.62
CA SER A 243 8.59 -1.63 10.47
C SER A 243 8.45 -2.79 11.47
N TRP A 244 7.28 -2.96 12.08
CA TRP A 244 7.01 -4.11 12.95
C TRP A 244 7.04 -5.43 12.18
N ALA A 245 6.51 -5.46 10.95
CA ALA A 245 6.61 -6.64 10.09
C ALA A 245 8.08 -7.01 9.83
N ILE A 246 8.92 -6.04 9.45
CA ILE A 246 10.35 -6.27 9.20
C ILE A 246 11.06 -6.76 10.47
N LYS A 247 10.76 -6.20 11.65
CA LYS A 247 11.31 -6.66 12.94
C LYS A 247 10.88 -8.09 13.25
N ALA A 248 9.62 -8.42 13.04
CA ALA A 248 9.10 -9.78 13.22
C ALA A 248 9.80 -10.76 12.27
N LEU A 249 10.00 -10.39 11.01
CA LEU A 249 10.72 -11.19 10.04
C LEU A 249 12.19 -11.39 10.41
N PHE A 250 12.87 -10.34 10.85
CA PHE A 250 14.27 -10.42 11.29
C PHE A 250 14.42 -11.39 12.47
N PHE A 251 13.55 -11.27 13.48
CA PHE A 251 13.56 -12.19 14.62
C PHE A 251 13.18 -13.61 14.19
N TRP A 252 12.24 -13.77 13.26
CA TRP A 252 11.89 -15.07 12.68
C TRP A 252 13.09 -15.75 11.99
N ILE A 253 13.91 -15.02 11.23
CA ILE A 253 15.13 -15.56 10.59
C ILE A 253 16.08 -16.11 11.66
N ILE A 254 16.30 -15.35 12.74
CA ILE A 254 17.17 -15.76 13.84
C ILE A 254 16.63 -17.04 14.47
N VAL A 255 15.35 -17.05 14.88
CA VAL A 255 14.71 -18.23 15.50
C VAL A 255 14.77 -19.43 14.56
N THR A 256 14.53 -19.23 13.26
CA THR A 256 14.61 -20.30 12.25
C THR A 256 16.03 -20.87 12.11
N ALA A 257 17.06 -20.03 12.17
CA ALA A 257 18.44 -20.50 12.20
C ALA A 257 18.72 -21.35 13.47
N PHE A 258 18.18 -20.95 14.62
CA PHE A 258 18.22 -21.77 15.83
C PHE A 258 17.47 -23.11 15.65
N VAL A 259 16.31 -23.13 14.99
CA VAL A 259 15.61 -24.40 14.66
C VAL A 259 16.55 -25.31 13.87
N PHE A 260 17.16 -24.81 12.80
CA PHE A 260 18.05 -25.60 11.95
C PHE A 260 19.31 -26.08 12.65
N ALA A 261 19.84 -25.31 13.60
CA ALA A 261 21.05 -25.68 14.35
C ALA A 261 20.78 -26.71 15.45
N PHE A 262 19.63 -26.63 16.14
CA PHE A 262 19.38 -27.39 17.37
C PHE A 262 18.32 -28.49 17.25
N VAL A 263 17.46 -28.43 16.23
CA VAL A 263 16.37 -29.39 16.01
C VAL A 263 16.73 -30.25 14.81
N GLN A 264 16.70 -31.57 14.98
CA GLN A 264 16.95 -32.48 13.86
C GLN A 264 15.75 -32.48 12.91
N PRO A 265 15.97 -32.34 11.59
CA PRO A 265 14.88 -32.37 10.62
C PRO A 265 14.27 -33.77 10.56
N VAL A 266 12.97 -33.83 10.29
CA VAL A 266 12.31 -35.09 10.01
C VAL A 266 12.83 -35.60 8.67
N LYS A 267 13.41 -36.81 8.66
CA LYS A 267 13.69 -37.50 7.41
C LYS A 267 12.35 -37.81 6.75
N LYS A 268 11.97 -37.08 5.70
CA LYS A 268 10.93 -37.57 4.78
C LYS A 268 11.46 -38.89 4.22
N GLU A 269 10.74 -39.98 4.44
CA GLU A 269 10.94 -41.18 3.62
C GLU A 269 10.85 -40.72 2.17
N SER A 270 11.94 -40.85 1.43
CA SER A 270 11.97 -40.58 0.01
C SER A 270 10.83 -41.39 -0.62
N ASN A 271 9.89 -40.69 -1.27
CA ASN A 271 8.89 -41.35 -2.13
C ASN A 271 9.58 -42.48 -2.90
N PRO A 272 9.00 -43.69 -2.97
CA PRO A 272 9.60 -44.76 -3.74
C PRO A 272 9.81 -44.22 -5.15
N VAL A 273 11.07 -44.06 -5.54
CA VAL A 273 11.44 -43.74 -6.91
C VAL A 273 11.00 -44.96 -7.70
N ILE A 274 9.84 -44.88 -8.36
CA ILE A 274 9.44 -45.86 -9.36
C ILE A 274 10.44 -45.69 -10.51
N ARG A 275 11.51 -46.46 -10.45
CA ARG A 275 12.43 -46.62 -11.55
C ARG A 275 11.70 -47.49 -12.57
N ILE A 276 11.21 -46.88 -13.63
CA ILE A 276 10.75 -47.65 -14.80
C ILE A 276 12.02 -48.21 -15.44
N GLU A 277 12.45 -49.39 -15.01
CA GLU A 277 13.43 -50.18 -15.74
C GLU A 277 12.73 -50.76 -16.97
N THR A 278 13.17 -50.36 -18.16
CA THR A 278 12.73 -50.96 -19.41
C THR A 278 13.01 -52.46 -19.39
N PRO A 279 12.06 -53.30 -19.82
CA PRO A 279 12.17 -54.74 -19.64
C PRO A 279 13.16 -55.28 -20.68
N ILE A 280 14.39 -55.53 -20.27
CA ILE A 280 15.24 -56.45 -20.98
C ILE A 280 15.86 -57.40 -19.97
N SER A 281 15.33 -58.63 -19.98
CA SER A 281 15.93 -59.87 -19.46
C SER A 281 16.05 -60.05 -17.94
N SER A 282 15.12 -60.83 -17.39
CA SER A 282 15.31 -61.85 -16.33
C SER A 282 16.26 -61.50 -15.15
N VAL A 283 15.92 -60.49 -14.36
CA VAL A 283 16.49 -60.32 -13.01
C VAL A 283 15.35 -60.39 -12.00
N CYS A 284 15.42 -61.34 -11.07
CA CYS A 284 14.48 -61.40 -9.96
C CYS A 284 14.77 -60.25 -8.98
N ILE A 285 13.79 -59.36 -8.81
CA ILE A 285 13.85 -58.26 -7.84
C ILE A 285 13.59 -58.82 -6.44
N THR A 286 14.62 -58.93 -5.60
CA THR A 286 14.44 -58.95 -4.15
C THR A 286 14.45 -57.51 -3.65
N GLY A 287 13.30 -57.02 -3.20
CA GLY A 287 13.17 -55.69 -2.61
C GLY A 287 13.95 -55.58 -1.30
N GLY A 288 15.04 -54.80 -1.32
CA GLY A 288 15.83 -54.45 -0.15
C GLY A 288 15.93 -52.94 0.01
N ASN A 289 15.66 -52.42 1.21
CA ASN A 289 15.51 -50.99 1.52
C ASN A 289 16.84 -50.21 1.61
N ASN A 290 17.97 -50.79 1.20
CA ASN A 290 19.28 -50.17 1.37
C ASN A 290 20.07 -50.16 0.05
N VAL A 291 20.48 -48.96 -0.37
CA VAL A 291 21.19 -48.66 -1.63
C VAL A 291 22.62 -49.25 -1.69
N SER A 292 23.09 -49.92 -0.64
CA SER A 292 24.50 -50.35 -0.54
C SER A 292 24.76 -51.83 -0.86
N THR A 293 23.75 -52.65 -1.20
CA THR A 293 23.97 -54.11 -1.39
C THR A 293 23.91 -54.57 -2.85
N ALA A 294 23.73 -53.68 -3.83
CA ALA A 294 23.59 -54.05 -5.24
C ALA A 294 24.90 -54.50 -5.94
N ALA A 295 26.05 -54.52 -5.24
CA ALA A 295 27.34 -54.88 -5.85
C ALA A 295 27.66 -56.39 -5.82
N ASN A 296 26.91 -57.22 -5.09
CA ASN A 296 27.18 -58.66 -4.99
C ASN A 296 26.00 -59.49 -5.53
N GLY A 297 25.76 -59.42 -6.84
CA GLY A 297 24.85 -60.34 -7.51
C GLY A 297 25.50 -61.71 -7.68
N GLN A 298 25.13 -62.69 -6.86
CA GLN A 298 25.46 -64.10 -7.13
C GLN A 298 24.53 -64.63 -8.23
N PRO A 299 25.04 -65.34 -9.26
CA PRO A 299 24.20 -65.98 -10.26
C PRO A 299 23.43 -67.16 -9.65
N CYS A 300 22.17 -67.29 -10.03
CA CYS A 300 21.29 -68.37 -9.58
C CYS A 300 21.84 -69.73 -10.06
N SER A 301 22.02 -70.66 -9.12
CA SER A 301 22.39 -72.04 -9.45
C SER A 301 21.16 -72.79 -10.01
N PRO A 302 21.28 -73.50 -11.15
CA PRO A 302 20.20 -74.36 -11.60
C PRO A 302 20.20 -75.64 -10.74
N SER A 303 19.08 -75.90 -10.06
CA SER A 303 18.84 -77.21 -9.43
C SER A 303 18.20 -78.15 -10.44
N PRO A 304 18.61 -79.43 -10.52
CA PRO A 304 17.83 -80.47 -11.21
C PRO A 304 16.55 -80.83 -10.43
#